data_AF-A0A812SFH9-F1
#
_entry.id   AF-A0A812SFH9-F1
#
_cell.length_a   1.000
_cell.length_b   1.000
_cell.length_c   1.000
_cell.angle_alpha   90.00
_cell.angle_beta   90.00
_cell.angle_gamma   90.00
#
_symmetry.space_group_name_H-M   'P 1'
#
loop_
_entity.id
_entity.type
_entity.pdbx_description
1 polymer ?
#
loop_
_entity_poly.entity_id
_entity_poly.type
_entity_poly.pdbx_seq_one_letter_code
_entity_poly.pdbx_strand_id
1 'polypeptide(L)'
;VEQAIPTLAAFVQFAMNASNSIGKPINEVEVGLQLANHFSKGIPLAEAVAMVKQGDVRCRGSITHIATYVQKYAGGAGFPLLYFLAKFSSQVGGALLLGSQVMATIANLEWKDPTCVYPFIRTACWATMLTSGSSRDGYAAVLTKGDVEKLRAPSTLAEVAKAESILKDAWAIHDSMKQDSQQENQFFKCFVPDPQAEAGQRGQNVGESSTAMPVSNVLVAGPKTLAMLQNLHMEIGQVHLITYTNPKEQGAKVYELTQITDDEATMEHRPLLQDKEVLQVPLGQLSKWRVSKAQMRQLCPQDLAAAILGHACQPIEEEWTKANLTWQLRQAYEQHAVDTTKLGFGKSC
;
A
#
# COMPACT_ATOMS: atom_id res chain seq x y z
N VAL A 1 28.09 0.73 -16.89
CA VAL A 1 27.68 0.37 -15.51
C VAL A 1 26.54 -0.65 -15.53
N GLU A 2 25.42 -0.39 -16.20
CA GLU A 2 24.29 -1.35 -16.32
C GLU A 2 24.66 -2.67 -17.02
N GLN A 3 25.61 -2.65 -17.96
CA GLN A 3 26.16 -3.89 -18.57
C GLN A 3 27.10 -4.69 -17.65
N ALA A 4 27.68 -4.05 -16.64
CA ALA A 4 28.60 -4.69 -15.69
C ALA A 4 27.87 -5.23 -14.44
N ILE A 5 26.73 -4.61 -14.08
CA ILE A 5 25.88 -5.03 -12.96
C ILE A 5 24.41 -4.93 -13.43
N PRO A 6 23.88 -5.97 -14.09
CA PRO A 6 22.53 -5.96 -14.67
C PRO A 6 21.43 -5.76 -13.61
N THR A 7 21.72 -6.14 -12.36
CA THR A 7 20.81 -6.05 -11.22
C THR A 7 20.81 -4.67 -10.56
N LEU A 8 21.65 -3.74 -11.01
CA LEU A 8 21.83 -2.44 -10.34
C LEU A 8 20.54 -1.63 -10.33
N ALA A 9 19.78 -1.60 -11.42
CA ALA A 9 18.50 -0.89 -11.48
C ALA A 9 17.49 -1.47 -10.48
N ALA A 10 17.40 -2.80 -10.39
CA ALA A 10 16.53 -3.48 -9.43
C ALA A 10 16.99 -3.26 -7.98
N PHE A 11 18.29 -3.23 -7.74
CA PHE A 11 18.88 -2.96 -6.42
C PHE A 11 18.64 -1.52 -5.97
N VAL A 12 18.84 -0.54 -6.85
CA VAL A 12 18.55 0.88 -6.56
C VAL A 12 17.06 1.09 -6.35
N GLN A 13 16.21 0.46 -7.16
CA GLN A 13 14.76 0.51 -6.95
C GLN A 13 14.35 -0.10 -5.60
N PHE A 14 14.97 -1.21 -5.20
CA PHE A 14 14.76 -1.83 -3.89
C PHE A 14 15.23 -0.92 -2.74
N ALA A 15 16.42 -0.33 -2.87
CA ALA A 15 16.98 0.60 -1.88
C ALA A 15 16.12 1.86 -1.73
N MET A 16 15.64 2.43 -2.84
CA MET A 16 14.71 3.57 -2.82
C MET A 16 13.35 3.22 -2.22
N ASN A 17 12.89 1.98 -2.40
CA ASN A 17 11.66 1.48 -1.77
C ASN A 17 11.84 1.12 -0.29
N ALA A 18 13.08 0.88 0.17
CA ALA A 18 13.36 0.59 1.58
C ALA A 18 13.08 1.79 2.48
N SER A 19 13.35 3.02 2.02
CA SER A 19 13.03 4.25 2.75
C SER A 19 11.52 4.51 2.87
N ASN A 20 10.72 4.01 1.92
CA ASN A 20 9.25 4.02 1.99
C ASN A 20 8.68 2.92 2.90
N SER A 21 9.52 2.00 3.39
CA SER A 21 9.13 0.94 4.32
C SER A 21 8.94 1.42 5.76
N ILE A 22 9.29 2.68 6.08
CA ILE A 22 9.22 3.23 7.44
C ILE A 22 7.76 3.44 7.93
N GLY A 23 6.76 3.38 7.05
CA GLY A 23 5.35 3.60 7.42
C GLY A 23 4.38 2.42 7.25
N LYS A 24 4.71 1.41 6.43
CA LYS A 24 3.79 0.30 6.14
C LYS A 24 4.24 -0.99 6.82
N PRO A 25 3.44 -1.56 7.73
CA PRO A 25 3.79 -2.83 8.35
C PRO A 25 3.83 -3.94 7.29
N ILE A 26 4.98 -4.63 7.21
CA ILE A 26 5.15 -5.76 6.29
C ILE A 26 4.18 -6.88 6.68
N ASN A 27 3.26 -7.23 5.78
CA ASN A 27 2.25 -8.27 5.97
C ASN A 27 2.75 -9.65 5.50
N GLU A 28 2.00 -10.72 5.77
CA GLU A 28 2.43 -12.07 5.36
C GLU A 28 2.60 -12.24 3.84
N VAL A 29 1.87 -11.48 3.02
CA VAL A 29 1.95 -11.56 1.54
C VAL A 29 3.27 -10.96 1.05
N GLU A 30 3.68 -9.82 1.59
CA GLU A 30 4.96 -9.17 1.28
C GLU A 30 6.15 -10.03 1.72
N VAL A 31 6.06 -10.67 2.89
CA VAL A 31 7.03 -11.69 3.33
C VAL A 31 7.10 -12.84 2.33
N GLY A 32 5.95 -13.30 1.85
CA GLY A 32 5.87 -14.31 0.80
C GLY A 32 6.62 -13.89 -0.45
N LEU A 33 6.43 -12.65 -0.93
CA LEU A 33 7.10 -12.13 -2.12
C LEU A 33 8.63 -12.03 -1.93
N GLN A 34 9.09 -11.62 -0.74
CA GLN A 34 10.52 -11.62 -0.42
C GLN A 34 11.10 -13.03 -0.50
N LEU A 35 10.41 -14.02 0.09
CA LEU A 35 10.81 -15.43 0.01
C LEU A 35 10.81 -15.96 -1.42
N ALA A 36 9.81 -15.60 -2.22
CA ALA A 36 9.72 -15.96 -3.63
C ALA A 36 10.91 -15.41 -4.44
N ASN A 37 11.33 -14.16 -4.18
CA ASN A 37 12.52 -13.58 -4.78
C ASN A 37 13.80 -14.35 -4.39
N HIS A 38 13.94 -14.74 -3.13
CA HIS A 38 15.06 -15.58 -2.69
C HIS A 38 15.07 -16.96 -3.37
N PHE A 39 13.91 -17.61 -3.48
CA PHE A 39 13.80 -18.89 -4.18
C PHE A 39 14.08 -18.77 -5.68
N SER A 40 13.69 -17.66 -6.32
CA SER A 40 14.02 -17.40 -7.73
C SER A 40 15.52 -17.29 -7.99
N LYS A 41 16.30 -16.95 -6.94
CA LYS A 41 17.77 -16.89 -6.96
C LYS A 41 18.43 -18.21 -6.55
N GLY A 42 17.65 -19.27 -6.30
CA GLY A 42 18.16 -20.57 -5.90
C GLY A 42 18.59 -20.67 -4.44
N ILE A 43 18.21 -19.70 -3.58
CA ILE A 43 18.55 -19.72 -2.16
C ILE A 43 17.71 -20.78 -1.44
N PRO A 44 18.32 -21.66 -0.61
CA PRO A 44 17.59 -22.72 0.09
C PRO A 44 16.65 -22.16 1.17
N LEU A 45 15.60 -22.94 1.50
CA LEU A 45 14.54 -22.56 2.44
C LEU A 45 15.04 -21.97 3.77
N ALA A 46 15.98 -22.66 4.41
CA ALA A 46 16.51 -22.26 5.72
C ALA A 46 17.24 -20.91 5.67
N GLU A 47 18.01 -20.68 4.62
CA GLU A 47 18.77 -19.45 4.41
C GLU A 47 17.84 -18.29 4.04
N ALA A 48 16.88 -18.52 3.14
CA ALA A 48 15.88 -17.52 2.78
C ALA A 48 15.05 -17.07 4.00
N VAL A 49 14.65 -18.02 4.87
CA VAL A 49 13.94 -17.70 6.12
C VAL A 49 14.83 -16.90 7.07
N ALA A 50 16.11 -17.23 7.18
CA ALA A 50 17.05 -16.49 8.03
C ALA A 50 17.24 -15.05 7.55
N MET A 51 17.37 -14.83 6.23
CA MET A 51 17.49 -13.50 5.63
C MET A 51 16.24 -12.65 5.89
N VAL A 52 15.05 -13.20 5.68
CA VAL A 52 13.79 -12.46 5.89
C VAL A 52 13.51 -12.19 7.37
N LYS A 53 13.96 -13.08 8.27
CA LYS A 53 13.88 -12.88 9.73
C LYS A 53 14.73 -11.71 10.25
N GLN A 54 15.79 -11.34 9.53
CA GLN A 54 16.61 -10.16 9.87
C GLN A 54 15.86 -8.85 9.62
N GLY A 55 14.81 -8.87 8.79
CA GLY A 55 13.93 -7.73 8.58
C GLY A 55 13.03 -7.42 9.78
N ASP A 56 12.56 -6.17 9.85
CA ASP A 56 11.53 -5.76 10.80
C ASP A 56 10.14 -6.17 10.27
N VAL A 57 9.75 -7.39 10.60
CA VAL A 57 8.55 -8.05 10.08
C VAL A 57 7.60 -8.35 11.24
N ARG A 58 6.33 -7.95 11.16
CA ARG A 58 5.36 -8.19 12.26
C ARG A 58 4.98 -9.67 12.42
N CYS A 59 4.99 -10.44 11.33
CA CYS A 59 4.58 -11.84 11.32
C CYS A 59 5.75 -12.82 11.52
N ARG A 60 6.73 -12.53 12.40
CA ARG A 60 7.92 -13.39 12.60
C ARG A 60 7.60 -14.87 12.86
N GLY A 61 6.53 -15.14 13.61
CA GLY A 61 6.08 -16.51 13.89
C GLY A 61 5.58 -17.26 12.66
N SER A 62 5.02 -16.55 11.68
CA SER A 62 4.43 -17.12 10.47
C SER A 62 5.45 -17.38 9.35
N ILE A 63 6.65 -16.78 9.39
CA ILE A 63 7.63 -16.79 8.27
C ILE A 63 7.95 -18.20 7.79
N THR A 64 8.19 -19.15 8.71
CA THR A 64 8.50 -20.53 8.33
C THR A 64 7.33 -21.19 7.59
N HIS A 65 6.09 -20.94 8.02
CA HIS A 65 4.89 -21.47 7.39
C HIS A 65 4.63 -20.84 6.02
N ILE A 66 4.87 -19.53 5.90
CA ILE A 66 4.82 -18.80 4.62
C ILE A 66 5.84 -19.39 3.65
N ALA A 67 7.05 -19.65 4.11
CA ALA A 67 8.11 -20.22 3.27
C ALA A 67 7.74 -21.61 2.74
N THR A 68 7.18 -22.49 3.58
CA THR A 68 6.63 -23.79 3.16
C THR A 68 5.53 -23.62 2.13
N TYR A 69 4.62 -22.66 2.34
CA TYR A 69 3.55 -22.39 1.38
C TYR A 69 4.10 -21.93 0.03
N VAL A 70 5.03 -20.97 0.03
CA VAL A 70 5.60 -20.41 -1.21
C VAL A 70 6.37 -21.47 -1.98
N GLN A 71 7.11 -22.35 -1.28
CA GLN A 71 7.86 -23.42 -1.93
C GLN A 71 6.94 -24.45 -2.61
N LYS A 72 5.80 -24.80 -2.00
CA LYS A 72 4.96 -25.92 -2.44
C LYS A 72 3.73 -25.53 -3.26
N TYR A 73 3.13 -24.38 -2.95
CA TYR A 73 1.76 -24.06 -3.41
C TYR A 73 1.62 -22.72 -4.13
N ALA A 74 2.67 -21.91 -4.28
CA ALA A 74 2.56 -20.60 -4.91
C ALA A 74 2.45 -20.61 -6.45
N GLY A 75 2.20 -21.79 -7.06
CA GLY A 75 1.89 -21.90 -8.49
C GLY A 75 3.08 -22.16 -9.42
N GLY A 76 4.22 -22.62 -8.89
CA GLY A 76 5.38 -23.02 -9.69
C GLY A 76 6.29 -21.85 -10.10
N ALA A 77 6.94 -21.97 -11.26
CA ALA A 77 7.90 -20.97 -11.74
C ALA A 77 7.23 -19.59 -11.90
N GLY A 78 7.82 -18.56 -11.29
CA GLY A 78 7.28 -17.20 -11.31
C GLY A 78 6.19 -16.93 -10.28
N PHE A 79 5.84 -17.89 -9.41
CA PHE A 79 4.95 -17.71 -8.25
C PHE A 79 3.62 -16.98 -8.55
N PRO A 80 2.88 -17.36 -9.61
CA PRO A 80 1.77 -16.56 -10.13
C PRO A 80 0.60 -16.41 -9.16
N LEU A 81 0.34 -17.41 -8.30
CA LEU A 81 -0.71 -17.34 -7.28
C LEU A 81 -0.36 -16.33 -6.18
N LEU A 82 0.92 -16.21 -5.85
CA LEU A 82 1.41 -15.27 -4.85
C LEU A 82 1.37 -13.82 -5.37
N TYR A 83 1.74 -13.60 -6.63
CA TYR A 83 1.60 -12.29 -7.27
C TYR A 83 0.13 -11.88 -7.42
N PHE A 84 -0.77 -12.85 -7.66
CA PHE A 84 -2.21 -12.59 -7.61
C PHE A 84 -2.65 -12.15 -6.21
N LEU A 85 -2.25 -12.83 -5.14
CA LEU A 85 -2.57 -12.43 -3.77
C LEU A 85 -2.06 -11.02 -3.43
N ALA A 86 -0.88 -10.64 -3.92
CA ALA A 86 -0.32 -9.31 -3.74
C ALA A 86 -1.10 -8.22 -4.49
N LYS A 87 -1.50 -8.47 -5.75
CA LYS A 87 -2.39 -7.57 -6.49
C LYS A 87 -3.74 -7.46 -5.80
N PHE A 88 -4.31 -8.59 -5.40
CA PHE A 88 -5.60 -8.68 -4.72
C PHE A 88 -5.60 -7.91 -3.39
N SER A 89 -4.57 -8.10 -2.54
CA SER A 89 -4.47 -7.38 -1.25
C SER A 89 -4.36 -5.87 -1.45
N SER A 90 -3.66 -5.41 -2.49
CA SER A 90 -3.51 -3.98 -2.79
C SER A 90 -4.84 -3.29 -3.15
N GLN A 91 -5.80 -4.04 -3.69
CA GLN A 91 -7.10 -3.53 -4.13
C GLN A 91 -8.15 -3.60 -3.03
N VAL A 92 -8.13 -4.65 -2.21
CA VAL A 92 -9.11 -4.85 -1.13
C VAL A 92 -8.71 -4.08 0.16
N GLY A 93 -7.45 -3.65 0.28
CA GLY A 93 -6.99 -2.85 1.42
C GLY A 93 -6.76 -3.65 2.70
N GLY A 94 -6.70 -4.99 2.61
CA GLY A 94 -6.42 -5.88 3.73
C GLY A 94 -4.96 -5.81 4.18
N ALA A 95 -4.64 -4.89 5.09
CA ALA A 95 -3.33 -4.82 5.75
C ALA A 95 -3.26 -5.70 7.02
N LEU A 96 -4.28 -6.54 7.25
CA LEU A 96 -4.43 -7.29 8.49
C LEU A 96 -3.66 -8.60 8.44
N LEU A 97 -3.03 -8.97 9.57
CA LEU A 97 -2.22 -10.17 9.64
C LEU A 97 -3.11 -11.42 9.65
N LEU A 98 -2.75 -12.46 8.91
CA LEU A 98 -3.46 -13.75 8.94
C LEU A 98 -3.32 -14.45 10.29
N GLY A 99 -2.17 -14.27 10.93
CA GLY A 99 -1.83 -14.94 12.18
C GLY A 99 -1.19 -16.31 11.98
N SER A 100 -0.23 -16.61 12.86
CA SER A 100 0.66 -17.76 12.72
C SER A 100 -0.07 -19.11 12.74
N GLN A 101 -1.15 -19.25 13.50
CA GLN A 101 -1.87 -20.51 13.60
C GLN A 101 -2.64 -20.85 12.32
N VAL A 102 -3.36 -19.88 11.75
CA VAL A 102 -4.12 -20.08 10.51
C VAL A 102 -3.15 -20.33 9.35
N MET A 103 -2.05 -19.57 9.27
CA MET A 103 -1.03 -19.79 8.24
C MET A 103 -0.35 -21.15 8.37
N ALA A 104 -0.05 -21.60 9.58
CA ALA A 104 0.47 -22.93 9.83
C ALA A 104 -0.50 -24.02 9.36
N THR A 105 -1.79 -23.85 9.64
CA THR A 105 -2.82 -24.78 9.18
C THR A 105 -2.91 -24.78 7.66
N ILE A 106 -2.94 -23.64 6.98
CA ILE A 106 -3.00 -23.58 5.51
C ILE A 106 -1.77 -24.25 4.87
N ALA A 107 -0.57 -23.97 5.38
CA ALA A 107 0.68 -24.49 4.82
C ALA A 107 0.84 -26.00 5.05
N ASN A 108 0.41 -26.50 6.21
CA ASN A 108 0.59 -27.90 6.62
C ASN A 108 -0.69 -28.73 6.52
N LEU A 109 -1.75 -28.22 5.87
CA LEU A 109 -2.97 -28.98 5.66
C LEU A 109 -2.66 -30.14 4.71
N GLU A 110 -2.82 -31.35 5.22
CA GLU A 110 -2.70 -32.59 4.46
C GLU A 110 -4.07 -33.21 4.25
N TRP A 111 -4.37 -33.51 2.99
CA TRP A 111 -5.55 -34.25 2.60
C TRP A 111 -5.20 -35.73 2.56
N LYS A 112 -6.20 -36.60 2.77
CA LYS A 112 -6.03 -38.06 2.64
C LYS A 112 -5.84 -38.52 1.18
N ASP A 113 -5.92 -37.59 0.23
CA ASP A 113 -5.72 -37.82 -1.18
C ASP A 113 -4.26 -37.51 -1.56
N PRO A 114 -3.44 -38.53 -1.90
CA PRO A 114 -2.04 -38.34 -2.24
C PRO A 114 -1.83 -37.73 -3.64
N THR A 115 -2.87 -37.63 -4.45
CA THR A 115 -2.76 -37.18 -5.85
C THR A 115 -2.95 -35.68 -6.02
N CYS A 116 -3.56 -35.02 -5.04
CA CYS A 116 -3.92 -33.60 -5.15
C CYS A 116 -3.44 -32.82 -3.93
N VAL A 117 -2.67 -31.77 -4.20
CA VAL A 117 -2.14 -30.84 -3.19
C VAL A 117 -2.94 -29.55 -3.13
N TYR A 118 -4.17 -29.49 -3.66
CA TYR A 118 -5.16 -28.39 -3.53
C TYR A 118 -4.59 -26.95 -3.38
N PRO A 119 -3.74 -26.45 -4.30
CA PRO A 119 -3.12 -25.13 -4.18
C PRO A 119 -4.14 -24.00 -4.30
N PHE A 120 -5.20 -24.14 -5.10
CA PHE A 120 -6.18 -23.08 -5.30
C PHE A 120 -7.04 -22.85 -4.06
N ILE A 121 -7.48 -23.91 -3.39
CA ILE A 121 -8.23 -23.82 -2.13
C ILE A 121 -7.38 -23.14 -1.05
N ARG A 122 -6.09 -23.49 -0.92
CA ARG A 122 -5.21 -22.80 0.05
C ARG A 122 -5.04 -21.31 -0.30
N THR A 123 -4.89 -21.00 -1.58
CA THR A 123 -4.82 -19.61 -2.07
C THR A 123 -6.12 -18.86 -1.80
N ALA A 124 -7.27 -19.51 -1.99
CA ALA A 124 -8.58 -18.96 -1.70
C ALA A 124 -8.74 -18.67 -0.20
N CYS A 125 -8.33 -19.59 0.69
CA CYS A 125 -8.33 -19.34 2.14
C CYS A 125 -7.47 -18.11 2.49
N TRP A 126 -6.30 -17.95 1.87
CA TRP A 126 -5.48 -16.75 2.06
C TRP A 126 -6.20 -15.50 1.53
N ALA A 127 -6.74 -15.54 0.31
CA ALA A 127 -7.48 -14.44 -0.27
C ALA A 127 -8.68 -14.01 0.59
N THR A 128 -9.48 -14.93 1.12
CA THR A 128 -10.60 -14.65 2.02
C THR A 128 -10.14 -13.93 3.30
N MET A 129 -8.97 -14.26 3.82
CA MET A 129 -8.43 -13.56 4.98
C MET A 129 -8.03 -12.12 4.66
N LEU A 130 -7.58 -11.86 3.43
CA LEU A 130 -7.24 -10.51 2.95
C LEU A 130 -8.48 -9.63 2.72
N THR A 131 -9.69 -10.20 2.62
CA THR A 131 -10.94 -9.43 2.52
C THR A 131 -11.53 -9.05 3.89
N SER A 132 -10.85 -9.36 4.99
CA SER A 132 -11.35 -9.10 6.33
C SER A 132 -11.36 -7.60 6.66
N GLY A 133 -12.55 -7.02 6.87
CA GLY A 133 -12.72 -5.67 7.42
C GLY A 133 -12.71 -5.60 8.95
N SER A 134 -12.66 -6.75 9.64
CA SER A 134 -12.75 -6.86 11.08
C SER A 134 -11.52 -7.54 11.70
N SER A 135 -10.98 -6.93 12.75
CA SER A 135 -9.80 -7.43 13.45
C SER A 135 -10.17 -7.97 14.82
N ARG A 136 -9.58 -9.12 15.18
CA ARG A 136 -9.54 -9.62 16.55
C ARG A 136 -8.08 -9.76 16.95
N ASP A 137 -7.66 -9.02 17.98
CA ASP A 137 -6.29 -9.01 18.49
C ASP A 137 -5.20 -8.66 17.44
N GLY A 138 -5.56 -7.88 16.42
CA GLY A 138 -4.64 -7.50 15.33
C GLY A 138 -4.57 -8.49 14.16
N TYR A 139 -5.38 -9.56 14.19
CA TYR A 139 -5.47 -10.58 13.15
C TYR A 139 -6.82 -10.59 12.44
N ALA A 140 -6.83 -11.02 11.17
CA ALA A 140 -8.04 -11.21 10.39
C ALA A 140 -8.98 -12.23 11.04
N ALA A 141 -10.25 -11.84 11.23
CA ALA A 141 -11.22 -12.62 11.99
C ALA A 141 -12.21 -13.43 11.14
N VAL A 142 -11.91 -13.65 9.85
CA VAL A 142 -12.86 -14.29 8.90
C VAL A 142 -12.81 -15.81 8.97
N LEU A 143 -11.62 -16.41 8.90
CA LEU A 143 -11.44 -17.86 9.00
C LEU A 143 -10.70 -18.21 10.27
N THR A 144 -11.22 -19.21 11.00
CA THR A 144 -10.51 -19.77 12.14
C THR A 144 -9.75 -21.03 11.75
N LYS A 145 -8.81 -21.45 12.60
CA LYS A 145 -8.13 -22.75 12.47
C LYS A 145 -9.14 -23.90 12.29
N GLY A 146 -10.23 -23.89 13.07
CA GLY A 146 -11.25 -24.93 13.02
C GLY A 146 -11.96 -24.99 11.67
N ASP A 147 -12.13 -23.87 10.98
CA ASP A 147 -12.78 -23.84 9.67
C ASP A 147 -11.88 -24.40 8.58
N VAL A 148 -10.59 -24.05 8.60
CA VAL A 148 -9.61 -24.62 7.66
C VAL A 148 -9.43 -26.13 7.90
N GLU A 149 -9.44 -26.58 9.16
CA GLU A 149 -9.35 -28.00 9.49
C GLU A 149 -10.59 -28.80 9.06
N LYS A 150 -11.79 -28.21 9.02
CA LYS A 150 -13.00 -28.87 8.51
C LYS A 150 -12.89 -29.21 7.02
N LEU A 151 -12.02 -28.56 6.25
CA LEU A 151 -11.82 -28.84 4.82
C LEU A 151 -11.19 -30.21 4.55
N ARG A 152 -10.56 -30.83 5.57
CA ARG A 152 -10.02 -32.20 5.46
C ARG A 152 -11.04 -33.28 5.85
N ALA A 153 -12.21 -32.88 6.35
CA ALA A 153 -13.20 -33.83 6.83
C ALA A 153 -13.74 -34.67 5.66
N PRO A 154 -13.95 -36.00 5.83
CA PRO A 154 -14.44 -36.85 4.75
C PRO A 154 -15.75 -36.37 4.12
N SER A 155 -16.60 -35.71 4.92
CA SER A 155 -17.87 -35.14 4.49
C SER A 155 -17.74 -33.93 3.55
N THR A 156 -16.61 -33.20 3.61
CA THR A 156 -16.38 -31.98 2.82
C THR A 156 -15.43 -32.22 1.65
N LEU A 157 -14.70 -33.34 1.61
CA LEU A 157 -13.71 -33.66 0.58
C LEU A 157 -14.26 -33.56 -0.85
N ALA A 158 -15.47 -34.09 -1.10
CA ALA A 158 -16.08 -34.05 -2.43
C ALA A 158 -16.34 -32.61 -2.91
N GLU A 159 -16.82 -31.75 -2.02
CA GLU A 159 -17.06 -30.33 -2.31
C GLU A 159 -15.75 -29.57 -2.45
N VAL A 160 -14.72 -29.89 -1.66
CA VAL A 160 -13.39 -29.28 -1.81
C VAL A 160 -12.77 -29.62 -3.16
N ALA A 161 -12.90 -30.87 -3.62
CA ALA A 161 -12.40 -31.28 -4.93
C ALA A 161 -13.14 -30.57 -6.08
N LYS A 162 -14.47 -30.43 -5.95
CA LYS A 162 -15.28 -29.66 -6.90
C LYS A 162 -14.89 -28.17 -6.91
N ALA A 163 -14.71 -27.57 -5.73
CA ALA A 163 -14.32 -26.19 -5.59
C ALA A 163 -12.90 -25.92 -6.16
N GLU A 164 -11.95 -26.83 -5.94
CA GLU A 164 -10.63 -26.76 -6.56
C GLU A 164 -10.71 -26.78 -8.09
N SER A 165 -11.56 -27.63 -8.67
CA SER A 165 -11.78 -27.67 -10.13
C SER A 165 -12.34 -26.33 -10.63
N ILE A 166 -13.35 -25.79 -9.96
CA ILE A 166 -13.96 -24.50 -10.33
C ILE A 166 -12.93 -23.37 -10.24
N LEU A 167 -12.12 -23.33 -9.18
CA LEU A 167 -11.09 -22.30 -9.00
C LEU A 167 -9.98 -22.43 -10.04
N LYS A 168 -9.62 -23.66 -10.42
CA LYS A 168 -8.65 -23.92 -11.49
C LYS A 168 -9.17 -23.44 -12.85
N ASP A 169 -10.44 -23.70 -13.16
CA ASP A 169 -11.06 -23.24 -14.40
C ASP A 169 -11.18 -21.71 -14.42
N ALA A 170 -11.58 -21.11 -13.29
CA ALA A 170 -11.61 -19.65 -13.13
C ALA A 170 -10.22 -19.02 -13.29
N TRP A 171 -9.17 -19.69 -12.79
CA TRP A 171 -7.79 -19.24 -12.97
C TRP A 171 -7.36 -19.28 -14.43
N ALA A 172 -7.74 -20.32 -15.19
CA ALA A 172 -7.45 -20.40 -16.61
C ALA A 172 -8.10 -19.24 -17.40
N ILE A 173 -9.33 -18.87 -17.03
CA ILE A 173 -10.01 -17.69 -17.59
C ILE A 173 -9.25 -16.42 -17.23
N HIS A 174 -8.90 -16.22 -15.95
CA HIS A 174 -8.14 -15.05 -15.51
C HIS A 174 -6.78 -14.93 -16.23
N ASP A 175 -6.08 -16.04 -16.44
CA ASP A 175 -4.81 -16.02 -17.15
C ASP A 175 -4.98 -15.67 -18.64
N SER A 176 -6.07 -16.11 -19.26
CA SER A 176 -6.43 -15.67 -20.63
C SER A 176 -6.77 -14.17 -20.72
N MET A 177 -7.33 -13.59 -19.66
CA MET A 177 -7.70 -12.16 -19.58
C MET A 177 -6.51 -11.22 -19.33
N LYS A 178 -5.37 -11.71 -18.80
CA LYS A 178 -4.17 -10.88 -18.56
C LYS A 178 -3.61 -10.22 -19.81
N GLN A 179 -3.96 -10.70 -21.01
CA GLN A 179 -3.52 -10.10 -22.26
C GLN A 179 -4.25 -8.77 -22.57
N ASP A 180 -5.41 -8.50 -21.95
CA ASP A 180 -6.19 -7.28 -22.11
C ASP A 180 -6.20 -6.42 -20.83
N SER A 181 -5.35 -5.39 -20.79
CA SER A 181 -5.10 -4.54 -19.60
C SER A 181 -6.33 -3.81 -19.05
N GLN A 182 -7.41 -3.68 -19.83
CA GLN A 182 -8.66 -3.06 -19.39
C GLN A 182 -9.61 -4.03 -18.65
N GLN A 183 -9.57 -5.33 -18.97
CA GLN A 183 -10.46 -6.32 -18.35
C GLN A 183 -9.96 -6.81 -16.99
N GLU A 184 -8.63 -6.88 -16.79
CA GLU A 184 -8.03 -7.27 -15.51
C GLU A 184 -8.55 -6.37 -14.36
N ASN A 185 -8.63 -5.05 -14.58
CA ASN A 185 -9.14 -4.10 -13.58
C ASN A 185 -10.65 -4.23 -13.30
N GLN A 186 -11.42 -4.79 -14.22
CA GLN A 186 -12.87 -4.97 -14.05
C GLN A 186 -13.19 -6.25 -13.28
N PHE A 187 -12.40 -7.32 -13.46
CA PHE A 187 -12.55 -8.58 -12.74
C PHE A 187 -12.44 -8.39 -11.22
N PHE A 188 -11.54 -7.51 -10.76
CA PHE A 188 -11.33 -7.26 -9.34
C PHE A 188 -12.41 -6.39 -8.68
N LYS A 189 -13.17 -5.59 -9.46
CA LYS A 189 -14.29 -4.79 -8.92
C LYS A 189 -15.42 -5.67 -8.37
N CYS A 190 -15.53 -6.91 -8.83
CA CYS A 190 -16.54 -7.86 -8.36
C CYS A 190 -16.28 -8.40 -6.94
N PHE A 191 -15.08 -8.18 -6.37
CA PHE A 191 -14.69 -8.69 -5.05
C PHE A 191 -14.67 -7.62 -3.96
N VAL A 192 -14.86 -6.35 -4.32
CA VAL A 192 -14.99 -5.26 -3.35
C VAL A 192 -16.45 -5.21 -2.92
N PRO A 193 -16.80 -5.49 -1.66
CA PRO A 193 -18.15 -5.25 -1.18
C PRO A 193 -18.47 -3.76 -1.35
N ASP A 194 -19.63 -3.47 -1.93
CA ASP A 194 -20.12 -2.10 -2.07
C ASP A 194 -20.14 -1.46 -0.68
N PRO A 195 -19.46 -0.33 -0.43
CA PRO A 195 -19.43 0.31 0.88
C PRO A 195 -20.80 0.83 1.34
N GLN A 196 -21.86 0.61 0.55
CA GLN A 196 -23.24 0.96 0.86
C GLN A 196 -24.10 -0.24 1.35
N ALA A 197 -23.59 -1.48 1.35
CA ALA A 197 -24.41 -2.66 1.65
C ALA A 197 -24.51 -3.04 3.15
N GLU A 198 -23.67 -2.48 4.03
CA GLU A 198 -23.66 -2.80 5.48
C GLU A 198 -24.17 -1.67 6.39
N ALA A 199 -25.02 -0.76 5.88
CA ALA A 199 -25.77 0.19 6.71
C ALA A 199 -27.17 -0.35 7.08
N GLY A 200 -27.25 -1.62 7.45
CA GLY A 200 -28.49 -2.30 7.81
C GLY A 200 -28.35 -3.05 9.12
N GLN A 201 -28.89 -2.46 10.18
CA GLN A 201 -29.15 -3.05 11.50
C GLN A 201 -27.95 -3.28 12.44
N ARG A 202 -27.65 -2.25 13.24
CA ARG A 202 -27.54 -2.43 14.70
C ARG A 202 -27.73 -1.09 15.41
N GLY A 203 -28.93 -0.88 15.93
CA GLY A 203 -29.16 0.17 16.91
C GLY A 203 -28.52 -0.23 18.23
N GLN A 204 -27.78 0.71 18.83
CA GLN A 204 -27.83 0.96 20.27
C GLN A 204 -27.14 2.29 20.60
N ASN A 205 -27.96 3.17 21.20
CA ASN A 205 -27.69 4.37 21.97
C ASN A 205 -26.27 4.51 22.56
N VAL A 206 -25.60 5.63 22.23
CA VAL A 206 -24.71 6.35 23.16
C VAL A 206 -24.77 7.85 22.87
N GLY A 207 -25.31 8.61 23.82
CA GLY A 207 -24.95 9.99 24.19
C GLY A 207 -24.79 11.06 23.11
N GLU A 208 -25.90 11.74 22.79
CA GLU A 208 -25.84 13.11 22.26
C GLU A 208 -25.20 14.06 23.29
N SER A 209 -24.01 14.54 22.99
CA SER A 209 -23.52 15.85 23.46
C SER A 209 -23.57 16.79 22.26
N SER A 210 -24.79 17.21 21.91
CA SER A 210 -24.95 18.34 20.99
C SER A 210 -24.64 19.62 21.77
N THR A 211 -23.57 20.29 21.40
CA THR A 211 -23.42 21.71 21.70
C THR A 211 -24.41 22.43 20.80
N ALA A 212 -25.63 22.56 21.29
CA ALA A 212 -26.71 23.28 20.63
C ALA A 212 -26.25 24.72 20.35
N MET A 213 -26.11 25.08 19.08
CA MET A 213 -26.03 26.48 18.69
C MET A 213 -27.36 27.17 19.04
N PRO A 214 -27.33 28.40 19.56
CA PRO A 214 -28.54 29.12 19.94
C PRO A 214 -29.39 29.38 18.70
N VAL A 215 -30.64 28.90 18.73
CA VAL A 215 -31.68 29.18 17.73
C VAL A 215 -31.80 30.69 17.58
N SER A 216 -31.20 31.22 16.52
CA SER A 216 -31.22 32.64 16.20
C SER A 216 -32.46 32.91 15.35
N ASN A 217 -33.21 33.92 15.75
CA ASN A 217 -34.46 34.34 15.12
C ASN A 217 -34.21 34.66 13.63
N VAL A 218 -34.72 33.84 12.71
CA VAL A 218 -34.47 33.93 11.24
C VAL A 218 -34.88 35.31 10.68
N LEU A 219 -35.78 36.01 11.37
CA LEU A 219 -36.30 37.32 10.98
C LEU A 219 -35.38 38.51 11.32
N VAL A 220 -34.30 38.29 12.07
CA VAL A 220 -33.33 39.35 12.49
C VAL A 220 -31.89 39.01 12.08
N ALA A 221 -31.68 37.86 11.42
CA ALA A 221 -30.35 37.38 11.05
C ALA A 221 -29.78 38.19 9.86
N GLY A 222 -28.53 38.64 9.98
CA GLY A 222 -27.83 39.32 8.89
C GLY A 222 -27.60 38.40 7.67
N PRO A 223 -27.36 38.98 6.47
CA PRO A 223 -27.21 38.22 5.22
C PRO A 223 -26.18 37.08 5.29
N LYS A 224 -25.06 37.29 5.98
CA LYS A 224 -24.05 36.26 6.24
C LYS A 224 -24.59 35.05 7.00
N THR A 225 -25.33 35.27 8.08
CA THR A 225 -25.87 34.20 8.92
C THR A 225 -26.93 33.40 8.15
N LEU A 226 -27.75 34.08 7.34
CA LEU A 226 -28.71 33.43 6.45
C LEU A 226 -28.01 32.58 5.37
N ALA A 227 -26.94 33.08 4.77
CA ALA A 227 -26.18 32.34 3.76
C ALA A 227 -25.50 31.08 4.32
N MET A 228 -24.97 31.14 5.55
CA MET A 228 -24.42 29.95 6.23
C MET A 228 -25.50 28.95 6.64
N LEU A 229 -26.65 29.43 7.13
CA LEU A 229 -27.79 28.55 7.46
C LEU A 229 -28.38 27.85 6.22
N GLN A 230 -28.33 28.50 5.05
CA GLN A 230 -28.77 27.91 3.79
C GLN A 230 -27.74 26.94 3.18
N ASN A 231 -26.46 27.09 3.53
CA ASN A 231 -25.36 26.28 3.01
C ASN A 231 -24.63 25.56 4.17
N LEU A 232 -25.35 24.70 4.90
CA LEU A 232 -24.84 23.95 6.05
C LEU A 232 -23.60 23.09 5.75
N HIS A 233 -23.33 22.80 4.48
CA HIS A 233 -22.13 22.08 4.02
C HIS A 233 -20.88 22.97 3.90
N MET A 234 -21.01 24.28 4.16
CA MET A 234 -19.91 25.24 4.10
C MET A 234 -19.43 25.63 5.50
N GLU A 235 -18.16 25.38 5.78
CA GLU A 235 -17.52 25.73 7.04
C GLU A 235 -16.36 26.69 6.80
N ILE A 236 -16.27 27.72 7.63
CA ILE A 236 -15.15 28.67 7.62
C ILE A 236 -14.13 28.19 8.64
N GLY A 237 -12.87 28.02 8.23
CA GLY A 237 -11.75 27.97 9.17
C GLY A 237 -11.26 26.60 9.64
N GLN A 238 -11.68 25.48 9.04
CA GLN A 238 -10.88 24.26 9.12
C GLN A 238 -9.78 24.28 8.06
N VAL A 239 -8.72 25.01 8.40
CA VAL A 239 -7.54 25.19 7.55
C VAL A 239 -7.09 23.82 7.02
N HIS A 240 -7.22 23.65 5.70
CA HIS A 240 -6.75 22.51 4.90
C HIS A 240 -7.58 21.22 4.84
N LEU A 241 -8.75 21.13 5.47
CA LEU A 241 -9.53 19.88 5.44
C LEU A 241 -10.72 19.89 4.50
N ILE A 242 -11.34 21.05 4.27
CA ILE A 242 -12.57 21.12 3.47
C ILE A 242 -12.32 21.97 2.23
N THR A 243 -12.48 21.35 1.07
CA THR A 243 -12.33 22.02 -0.21
C THR A 243 -13.61 21.99 -1.03
N TYR A 244 -13.78 23.00 -1.88
CA TYR A 244 -14.98 23.19 -2.68
C TYR A 244 -14.63 23.24 -4.16
N THR A 245 -15.53 22.70 -4.99
CA THR A 245 -15.37 22.70 -6.45
C THR A 245 -16.65 23.18 -7.11
N ASN A 246 -16.48 23.90 -8.22
CA ASN A 246 -17.55 24.25 -9.14
C ASN A 246 -17.14 23.84 -10.56
N PRO A 247 -17.41 22.58 -10.96
CA PRO A 247 -16.93 22.03 -12.22
C PRO A 247 -17.42 22.75 -13.47
N LYS A 248 -18.57 23.44 -13.38
CA LYS A 248 -19.22 24.09 -14.53
C LYS A 248 -18.53 25.40 -14.92
N GLU A 249 -18.04 26.14 -13.93
CA GLU A 249 -17.46 27.48 -14.15
C GLU A 249 -15.94 27.48 -13.98
N GLN A 250 -15.39 26.64 -13.09
CA GLN A 250 -13.97 26.65 -12.71
C GLN A 250 -13.22 25.34 -13.03
N GLY A 251 -13.90 24.38 -13.67
CA GLY A 251 -13.30 23.10 -14.08
C GLY A 251 -12.83 22.24 -12.91
N ALA A 252 -11.65 21.64 -13.02
CA ALA A 252 -11.09 20.73 -12.01
C ALA A 252 -10.36 21.44 -10.84
N LYS A 253 -10.49 22.76 -10.71
CA LYS A 253 -9.86 23.54 -9.64
C LYS A 253 -10.58 23.37 -8.31
N VAL A 254 -9.82 23.48 -7.23
CA VAL A 254 -10.25 23.21 -5.86
C VAL A 254 -10.00 24.46 -5.01
N TYR A 255 -11.01 24.95 -4.30
CA TYR A 255 -10.95 26.21 -3.55
C TYR A 255 -11.23 26.00 -2.06
N GLU A 256 -10.65 26.85 -1.21
CA GLU A 256 -10.88 26.91 0.23
C GLU A 256 -11.68 28.16 0.57
N LEU A 257 -12.71 28.02 1.40
CA LEU A 257 -13.53 29.15 1.85
C LEU A 257 -12.80 29.85 3.00
N THR A 258 -12.29 31.05 2.73
CA THR A 258 -11.45 31.79 3.69
C THR A 258 -12.24 32.82 4.49
N GLN A 259 -13.21 33.49 3.85
CA GLN A 259 -14.00 34.55 4.47
C GLN A 259 -15.41 34.62 3.88
N ILE A 260 -16.39 34.95 4.71
CA ILE A 260 -17.74 35.34 4.28
C ILE A 260 -18.07 36.72 4.85
N THR A 261 -18.42 37.64 3.95
CA THR A 261 -18.96 38.97 4.24
C THR A 261 -20.47 38.99 3.98
N ASP A 262 -21.14 40.12 4.25
CA ASP A 262 -22.59 40.23 4.07
C ASP A 262 -23.03 40.25 2.59
N ASP A 263 -22.10 40.52 1.66
CA ASP A 263 -22.39 40.59 0.22
C ASP A 263 -21.74 39.45 -0.57
N GLU A 264 -20.53 39.04 -0.17
CA GLU A 264 -19.70 38.09 -0.92
C GLU A 264 -18.92 37.11 -0.03
N ALA A 265 -18.59 35.96 -0.59
CA ALA A 265 -17.72 34.95 0.01
C ALA A 265 -16.40 34.85 -0.77
N THR A 266 -15.29 34.80 -0.04
CA THR A 266 -13.95 34.72 -0.59
C THR A 266 -13.45 33.28 -0.62
N MET A 267 -13.21 32.78 -1.83
CA MET A 267 -12.68 31.46 -2.13
C MET A 267 -11.22 31.58 -2.59
N GLU A 268 -10.31 30.80 -2.01
CA GLU A 268 -8.88 30.82 -2.36
C GLU A 268 -8.44 29.48 -2.97
N HIS A 269 -7.75 29.53 -4.11
CA HIS A 269 -7.06 28.38 -4.71
C HIS A 269 -5.54 28.62 -4.66
N ARG A 270 -4.78 27.65 -4.11
CA ARG A 270 -3.31 27.69 -4.07
C ARG A 270 -2.73 26.63 -5.01
N PRO A 271 -2.35 27.01 -6.23
CA PRO A 271 -1.58 26.13 -7.12
C PRO A 271 -0.15 25.93 -6.60
N LEU A 272 0.48 24.80 -6.95
CA LEU A 272 1.80 24.40 -6.43
C LEU A 272 2.95 25.35 -6.76
N LEU A 273 2.92 25.98 -7.94
CA LEU A 273 4.04 26.76 -8.51
C LEU A 273 3.60 28.12 -9.04
N GLN A 274 2.35 28.52 -8.79
CA GLN A 274 1.78 29.77 -9.27
C GLN A 274 1.25 30.58 -8.09
N ASP A 275 1.01 31.86 -8.32
CA ASP A 275 0.43 32.74 -7.30
C ASP A 275 -0.99 32.29 -6.92
N LYS A 276 -1.36 32.60 -5.68
CA LYS A 276 -2.69 32.31 -5.15
C LYS A 276 -3.78 33.00 -5.96
N GLU A 277 -4.83 32.26 -6.29
CA GLU A 277 -5.99 32.76 -7.01
C GLU A 277 -7.13 32.99 -6.01
N VAL A 278 -7.55 34.25 -5.86
CA VAL A 278 -8.63 34.64 -4.95
C VAL A 278 -9.86 34.97 -5.77
N LEU A 279 -10.97 34.29 -5.50
CA LEU A 279 -12.25 34.47 -6.17
C LEU A 279 -13.28 34.99 -5.18
N GLN A 280 -13.94 36.10 -5.52
CA GLN A 280 -15.13 36.57 -4.81
C GLN A 280 -16.38 35.96 -5.42
N VAL A 281 -17.17 35.29 -4.59
CA VAL A 281 -18.38 34.57 -5.00
C VAL A 281 -19.58 35.24 -4.34
N PRO A 282 -20.56 35.75 -5.11
CA PRO A 282 -21.80 36.28 -4.55
C PRO A 282 -22.56 35.21 -3.76
N LEU A 283 -23.17 35.57 -2.63
CA LEU A 283 -23.81 34.61 -1.72
C LEU A 283 -24.86 33.73 -2.39
N GLY A 284 -25.62 34.27 -3.35
CA GLY A 284 -26.64 33.50 -4.11
C GLY A 284 -26.08 32.38 -4.99
N GLN A 285 -24.76 32.38 -5.27
CA GLN A 285 -24.10 31.38 -6.10
C GLN A 285 -23.40 30.29 -5.28
N LEU A 286 -23.35 30.40 -3.94
CA LEU A 286 -22.71 29.42 -3.06
C LEU A 286 -23.36 28.03 -3.12
N SER A 287 -24.64 27.96 -3.44
CA SER A 287 -25.37 26.70 -3.65
C SER A 287 -24.84 25.85 -4.82
N LYS A 288 -24.10 26.47 -5.77
CA LYS A 288 -23.47 25.76 -6.89
C LYS A 288 -22.19 25.02 -6.48
N TRP A 289 -21.59 25.38 -5.35
CA TRP A 289 -20.32 24.86 -4.88
C TRP A 289 -20.53 23.59 -4.07
N ARG A 290 -19.79 22.54 -4.41
CA ARG A 290 -19.88 21.22 -3.76
C ARG A 290 -18.61 20.91 -2.99
N VAL A 291 -18.78 20.29 -1.83
CA VAL A 291 -17.67 19.72 -1.06
C VAL A 291 -16.92 18.69 -1.91
N SER A 292 -15.61 18.80 -1.94
CA SER A 292 -14.71 17.91 -2.63
C SER A 292 -13.84 17.16 -1.65
N LYS A 293 -13.56 15.89 -1.95
CA LYS A 293 -12.58 15.08 -1.23
C LYS A 293 -11.16 15.30 -1.75
N ALA A 294 -11.01 16.06 -2.85
CA ALA A 294 -9.70 16.36 -3.41
C ALA A 294 -8.98 17.37 -2.51
N GLN A 295 -7.79 16.99 -2.03
CA GLN A 295 -6.96 17.89 -1.25
C GLN A 295 -6.21 18.87 -2.16
N MET A 296 -6.05 20.10 -1.67
CA MET A 296 -5.19 21.08 -2.31
C MET A 296 -3.75 20.59 -2.21
N ARG A 297 -3.02 20.57 -3.34
CA ARG A 297 -1.64 20.08 -3.36
C ARG A 297 -0.74 21.09 -2.65
N GLN A 298 -0.08 20.67 -1.59
CA GLN A 298 0.88 21.50 -0.85
C GLN A 298 2.31 21.09 -1.20
N LEU A 299 3.21 22.07 -1.22
CA LEU A 299 4.65 21.78 -1.29
C LEU A 299 5.08 21.10 0.00
N CYS A 300 6.00 20.14 -0.11
CA CYS A 300 6.62 19.52 1.06
C CYS A 300 7.31 20.62 1.89
N PRO A 301 7.05 20.73 3.21
CA PRO A 301 7.77 21.66 4.06
C PRO A 301 9.28 21.45 3.93
N GLN A 302 10.06 22.54 3.80
CA GLN A 302 11.50 22.44 3.58
C GLN A 302 12.21 21.69 4.71
N ASP A 303 11.74 21.83 5.94
CA ASP A 303 12.30 21.11 7.10
C ASP A 303 12.10 19.60 6.98
N LEU A 304 10.93 19.18 6.48
CA LEU A 304 10.62 17.78 6.24
C LEU A 304 11.41 17.25 5.04
N ALA A 305 11.52 18.05 3.98
CA ALA A 305 12.34 17.71 2.82
C ALA A 305 13.81 17.55 3.19
N ALA A 306 14.37 18.44 4.02
CA ALA A 306 15.75 18.34 4.50
C ALA A 306 15.97 17.13 5.41
N ALA A 307 14.98 16.78 6.25
CA ALA A 307 15.04 15.58 7.08
C ALA A 307 14.92 14.26 6.28
N ILE A 308 14.17 14.28 5.17
CA ILE A 308 13.92 13.10 4.32
C ILE A 308 15.02 12.92 3.27
N LEU A 309 15.53 14.00 2.70
CA LEU A 309 16.59 13.93 1.71
C LEU A 309 17.88 13.51 2.43
N GLY A 310 18.26 12.25 2.23
CA GLY A 310 19.28 11.55 3.01
C GLY A 310 20.72 12.08 2.95
N HIS A 311 20.96 13.27 2.42
CA HIS A 311 22.29 13.90 2.46
C HIS A 311 22.78 14.17 3.89
N ALA A 312 21.88 14.27 4.88
CA ALA A 312 22.22 14.36 6.31
C ALA A 312 22.19 12.98 7.03
N CYS A 313 22.05 11.87 6.30
CA CYS A 313 22.03 10.54 6.89
C CYS A 313 23.46 10.04 7.10
N GLN A 314 23.80 9.63 8.33
CA GLN A 314 25.14 9.16 8.71
C GLN A 314 25.77 8.15 7.72
N PRO A 315 25.04 7.14 7.18
CA PRO A 315 25.61 6.22 6.19
C PRO A 315 26.02 6.89 4.87
N ILE A 316 25.33 7.94 4.45
CA ILE A 316 25.67 8.68 3.23
C ILE A 316 26.91 9.55 3.46
N GLU A 317 27.07 10.15 4.63
CA GLU A 317 28.30 10.85 5.01
C GLU A 317 29.50 9.89 5.09
N GLU A 318 29.31 8.69 5.62
CA GLU A 318 30.35 7.66 5.66
C GLU A 318 30.76 7.21 4.26
N GLU A 319 29.81 6.95 3.37
CA GLU A 319 30.09 6.59 1.97
C GLU A 319 30.74 7.74 1.20
N TRP A 320 30.30 8.98 1.42
CA TRP A 320 30.94 10.15 0.85
C TRP A 320 32.40 10.29 1.31
N THR A 321 32.66 10.04 2.60
CA THR A 321 34.00 10.10 3.17
C THR A 321 34.91 9.01 2.59
N LYS A 322 34.40 7.78 2.45
CA LYS A 322 35.12 6.67 1.80
C LYS A 322 35.44 6.97 0.33
N ALA A 323 34.46 7.50 -0.41
CA ALA A 323 34.64 7.87 -1.81
C ALA A 323 35.70 8.98 -1.95
N ASN A 324 35.66 9.98 -1.08
CA ASN A 324 36.63 11.07 -1.04
C ASN A 324 38.05 10.55 -0.71
N LEU A 325 38.18 9.67 0.28
CA LEU A 325 39.47 9.06 0.64
C LEU A 325 40.05 8.23 -0.51
N THR A 326 39.20 7.43 -1.17
CA THR A 326 39.59 6.60 -2.32
C THR A 326 40.07 7.47 -3.48
N TRP A 327 39.38 8.58 -3.73
CA TRP A 327 39.78 9.56 -4.74
C TRP A 327 41.14 10.19 -4.42
N GLN A 328 41.38 10.59 -3.16
CA GLN A 328 42.68 11.13 -2.73
C GLN A 328 43.81 10.10 -2.84
N LEU A 329 43.57 8.85 -2.43
CA LEU A 329 44.54 7.75 -2.58
C LEU A 329 44.91 7.51 -4.04
N ARG A 330 43.92 7.53 -4.93
CA ARG A 330 44.15 7.42 -6.37
C ARG A 330 44.97 8.58 -6.90
N GLN A 331 44.65 9.81 -6.49
CA GLN A 331 45.40 10.99 -6.90
C GLN A 331 46.87 10.92 -6.44
N ALA A 332 47.11 10.46 -5.21
CA ALA A 332 48.46 10.24 -4.69
C ALA A 332 49.19 9.12 -5.46
N TYR A 333 48.50 8.01 -5.78
CA TYR A 333 49.05 6.95 -6.61
C TYR A 333 49.45 7.44 -8.00
N GLU A 334 48.61 8.25 -8.64
CA GLU A 334 48.89 8.84 -9.96
C GLU A 334 50.09 9.80 -9.89
N GLN A 335 50.25 10.57 -8.81
CA GLN A 335 51.41 11.44 -8.60
C GLN A 335 52.71 10.66 -8.31
N HIS A 336 52.62 9.50 -7.66
CA HIS A 336 53.74 8.66 -7.28
C HIS A 336 53.91 7.43 -8.18
N ALA A 337 53.24 7.39 -9.34
CA ALA A 337 53.34 6.29 -10.27
C ALA A 337 54.79 6.14 -10.75
N VAL A 338 55.45 5.07 -10.28
CA VAL A 338 56.82 4.74 -10.68
C VAL A 338 56.80 4.30 -12.14
N ASP A 339 57.68 4.87 -12.95
CA ASP A 339 57.88 4.49 -14.35
C ASP A 339 58.10 2.97 -14.45
N THR A 340 57.21 2.31 -15.19
CA THR A 340 57.20 0.84 -15.37
C THR A 340 58.51 0.31 -15.95
N THR A 341 59.33 1.15 -16.57
CA THR A 341 60.69 0.79 -17.03
C THR A 341 61.69 0.56 -15.89
N LYS A 342 61.37 0.93 -14.64
CA LYS A 342 62.24 0.75 -13.46
C LYS A 342 61.83 -0.41 -12.54
N LEU A 343 60.72 -1.10 -12.83
CA LEU A 343 60.29 -2.28 -12.06
C LEU A 343 61.07 -3.52 -12.53
N GLY A 344 62.26 -3.72 -11.97
CA GLY A 344 63.10 -4.89 -12.19
C GLY A 344 62.58 -6.16 -11.51
N PHE A 345 61.40 -6.64 -11.91
CA PHE A 345 61.00 -8.02 -11.61
C PHE A 345 61.65 -8.95 -12.64
N GLY A 346 62.49 -9.85 -12.14
CA GLY A 346 63.51 -10.57 -12.88
C GLY A 346 63.00 -11.36 -14.09
N LYS A 347 63.80 -11.34 -15.16
CA LYS A 347 63.78 -12.39 -16.17
C LYS A 347 64.21 -13.69 -15.48
N SER A 348 63.24 -14.58 -15.27
CA SER A 348 63.46 -15.96 -14.87
C SER A 348 64.45 -16.63 -15.84
N CYS A 349 65.54 -17.15 -15.30
CA CYS A 349 66.31 -18.23 -15.92
C CYS A 349 65.67 -19.58 -15.56
#